data_AF-A0AAV4LF51-F1
#
_entry.id   AF-A0AAV4LF51-F1
#
_cell.length_a   1.000
_cell.length_b   1.000
_cell.length_c   1.000
_cell.angle_alpha   90.00
_cell.angle_beta   90.00
_cell.angle_gamma   90.00
#
_symmetry.space_group_name_H-M   'P 1'
#
loop_
_entity.id
_entity.type
_entity.pdbx_description
1 polymer ?
#
loop_
_entity_poly.entity_id
_entity_poly.type
_entity_poly.pdbx_seq_one_letter_code
_entity_poly.pdbx_strand_id
1 'polypeptide(L)'
;MQQTEPYMVALGYSGKLESAARFEWDFRVRVGAEQASDESGREAFIRDFVTNGVENQPYVILLDDYDGPLFSTFVQFGKQAVTKDPNLHVFLVIEDVHDPEKQYRLFLKADPPEELIADYEVMVDVQGIPHEVLLWLQERFGVRFFRRDDEYKMAFPLDELPVLG
;
A
#
# COMPACT_ATOMS: atom_id res chain seq x y z
N MET A 1 19.65 -15.20 17.36
CA MET A 1 18.74 -14.22 17.98
C MET A 1 17.79 -13.78 16.89
N GLN A 2 16.48 -14.01 17.03
CA GLN A 2 15.51 -13.38 16.11
C GLN A 2 15.60 -11.88 16.37
N GLN A 3 16.15 -11.13 15.43
CA GLN A 3 16.00 -9.67 15.45
C GLN A 3 14.51 -9.39 15.32
N THR A 4 13.95 -8.67 16.29
CA THR A 4 12.61 -8.12 16.16
C THR A 4 12.67 -7.09 15.05
N GLU A 5 11.78 -7.20 14.08
CA GLU A 5 11.72 -6.26 12.97
C GLU A 5 11.41 -4.86 13.51
N PRO A 6 12.07 -3.80 13.00
CA PRO A 6 11.96 -2.45 13.54
C PRO A 6 10.61 -1.79 13.25
N TYR A 7 9.89 -2.28 12.23
CA TYR A 7 8.63 -1.69 11.80
C TYR A 7 7.54 -2.73 11.60
N MET A 8 6.30 -2.37 11.94
CA MET A 8 5.09 -3.04 11.47
C MET A 8 4.57 -2.35 10.22
N VAL A 9 4.05 -3.13 9.28
CA VAL A 9 3.49 -2.61 8.02
C VAL A 9 2.05 -3.06 7.88
N ALA A 10 1.15 -2.12 7.56
CA ALA A 10 -0.22 -2.42 7.21
C ALA A 10 -0.60 -1.77 5.87
N LEU A 11 -1.47 -2.45 5.14
CA LEU A 11 -2.01 -2.02 3.85
C LEU A 11 -3.28 -1.22 4.10
N GLY A 12 -3.23 0.08 3.81
CA GLY A 12 -4.27 1.04 4.18
C GLY A 12 -5.05 1.59 2.98
N TYR A 13 -6.34 1.80 3.19
CA TYR A 13 -7.20 2.51 2.25
C TYR A 13 -8.24 3.36 2.98
N SER A 14 -8.70 4.43 2.34
CA SER A 14 -9.71 5.36 2.88
C SER A 14 -10.38 6.14 1.75
N GLY A 15 -11.36 6.97 2.09
CA GLY A 15 -12.05 7.83 1.14
C GLY A 15 -13.55 7.86 1.40
N LYS A 16 -14.33 8.09 0.32
CA LYS A 16 -15.76 7.83 0.35
C LYS A 16 -16.01 6.36 0.66
N LEU A 17 -17.00 6.08 1.52
CA LEU A 17 -17.27 4.73 2.00
C LEU A 17 -17.54 3.74 0.86
N GLU A 18 -18.31 4.13 -0.16
CA GLU A 18 -18.56 3.27 -1.31
C GLU A 18 -17.30 2.96 -2.12
N SER A 19 -16.41 3.95 -2.29
CA SER A 19 -15.13 3.79 -2.97
C SER A 19 -14.21 2.84 -2.21
N ALA A 20 -14.10 3.02 -0.89
CA ALA A 20 -13.31 2.15 -0.02
C ALA A 20 -13.87 0.71 0.02
N ALA A 21 -15.18 0.55 0.14
CA ALA A 21 -15.82 -0.77 0.15
C ALA A 21 -15.61 -1.53 -1.17
N ARG A 22 -15.76 -0.84 -2.31
CA ARG A 22 -15.51 -1.44 -3.63
C ARG A 22 -14.06 -1.86 -3.77
N PHE A 23 -13.12 -1.00 -3.38
CA PHE A 23 -11.70 -1.32 -3.40
C PHE A 23 -11.39 -2.57 -2.55
N GLU A 24 -11.90 -2.64 -1.32
CA GLU A 24 -11.66 -3.78 -0.44
C GLU A 24 -12.22 -5.08 -1.04
N TRP A 25 -13.44 -5.06 -1.55
CA TRP A 25 -14.04 -6.23 -2.20
C TRP A 25 -13.21 -6.69 -3.41
N ASP A 26 -12.88 -5.77 -4.30
CA ASP A 26 -12.11 -6.09 -5.51
C ASP A 26 -10.70 -6.60 -5.16
N PHE A 27 -10.10 -6.08 -4.09
CA PHE A 27 -8.83 -6.59 -3.57
C PHE A 27 -8.97 -8.01 -3.00
N ARG A 28 -10.01 -8.29 -2.22
CA ARG A 28 -10.31 -9.64 -1.70
C ARG A 28 -10.51 -10.65 -2.83
N VAL A 29 -11.22 -10.26 -3.90
CA VAL A 29 -11.34 -11.07 -5.12
C VAL A 29 -9.97 -11.29 -5.77
N ARG A 30 -9.13 -10.24 -5.83
CA ARG A 30 -7.80 -10.31 -6.45
C ARG A 30 -6.86 -11.29 -5.75
N VAL A 31 -6.92 -11.36 -4.42
CA VAL A 31 -6.11 -12.30 -3.62
C VAL A 31 -6.77 -13.67 -3.45
N GLY A 32 -7.94 -13.90 -4.06
CA GLY A 32 -8.66 -15.16 -4.02
C GLY A 32 -9.41 -15.43 -2.71
N ALA A 33 -9.59 -14.42 -1.86
CA ALA A 33 -10.39 -14.50 -0.63
C ALA A 33 -11.90 -14.48 -0.92
N GLU A 34 -12.30 -13.89 -2.05
CA GLU A 34 -13.70 -13.80 -2.49
C GLU A 34 -13.85 -14.20 -3.97
N GLN A 35 -15.07 -14.56 -4.38
CA GLN A 35 -15.36 -14.96 -5.75
C GLN A 35 -15.91 -13.80 -6.57
N ALA A 36 -15.31 -13.52 -7.74
CA ALA A 36 -15.76 -12.45 -8.64
C ALA A 36 -17.23 -12.60 -9.09
N SER A 37 -17.75 -13.82 -9.15
CA SER A 37 -19.12 -14.13 -9.54
C SER A 37 -20.15 -13.93 -8.42
N ASP A 38 -19.73 -13.71 -7.17
CA ASP A 38 -20.65 -13.49 -6.04
C ASP A 38 -21.12 -12.04 -5.97
N GLU A 39 -21.97 -11.66 -6.92
CA GLU A 39 -22.55 -10.31 -6.97
C GLU A 39 -23.41 -9.99 -5.73
N SER A 40 -24.12 -10.99 -5.21
CA SER A 40 -24.94 -10.84 -4.01
C SER A 40 -24.12 -10.57 -2.76
N GLY A 41 -23.02 -11.31 -2.57
CA GLY A 41 -22.08 -11.12 -1.47
C GLY A 41 -21.44 -9.74 -1.55
N ARG A 42 -21.03 -9.32 -2.75
CA ARG A 42 -20.49 -7.97 -2.99
C ARG A 42 -21.45 -6.88 -2.55
N GLU A 43 -22.71 -6.96 -2.98
CA GLU A 43 -23.72 -5.94 -2.65
C GLU A 43 -24.05 -5.91 -1.16
N ALA A 44 -24.12 -7.08 -0.52
CA ALA A 44 -24.33 -7.17 0.93
C ALA A 44 -23.14 -6.57 1.69
N PHE A 45 -21.91 -6.89 1.28
CA PHE A 45 -20.69 -6.35 1.86
C PHE A 45 -20.62 -4.82 1.73
N ILE A 46 -20.80 -4.28 0.52
CA ILE A 46 -20.74 -2.84 0.28
C ILE A 46 -21.79 -2.12 1.14
N ARG A 47 -23.01 -2.66 1.22
CA ARG A 47 -24.08 -2.07 2.02
C ARG A 47 -23.72 -2.05 3.51
N ASP A 48 -23.22 -3.16 4.02
CA ASP A 48 -22.82 -3.28 5.43
C ASP A 48 -21.68 -2.32 5.75
N PHE A 49 -20.65 -2.29 4.90
CA PHE A 49 -19.51 -1.39 5.03
C PHE A 49 -19.94 0.08 5.05
N VAL A 50 -20.82 0.50 4.13
CA VAL A 50 -21.30 1.88 4.06
C VAL A 50 -22.19 2.24 5.26
N THR A 51 -22.95 1.27 5.78
CA THR A 51 -23.85 1.51 6.92
C THR A 51 -23.09 1.66 8.23
N ASN A 52 -22.04 0.85 8.43
CA ASN A 52 -21.31 0.78 9.69
C ASN A 52 -19.97 1.52 9.67
N GLY A 53 -19.51 1.92 8.48
CA GLY A 53 -18.23 2.57 8.28
C GLY A 53 -18.21 4.03 8.72
N VAL A 54 -16.99 4.55 8.86
CA VAL A 54 -16.74 5.96 9.19
C VAL A 54 -16.03 6.59 8.02
N GLU A 55 -16.68 7.57 7.40
CA GLU A 55 -16.13 8.24 6.22
C GLU A 55 -14.78 8.90 6.54
N ASN A 56 -13.82 8.80 5.61
CA ASN A 56 -12.45 9.28 5.75
C ASN A 56 -11.62 8.63 6.88
N GLN A 57 -12.13 7.60 7.58
CA GLN A 57 -11.31 6.81 8.48
C GLN A 57 -10.44 5.82 7.68
N PRO A 58 -9.16 5.65 8.04
CA PRO A 58 -8.31 4.56 7.53
C PRO A 58 -8.87 3.18 7.89
N TYR A 59 -8.99 2.33 6.88
CA TYR A 59 -9.14 0.89 7.03
C TYR A 59 -7.81 0.23 6.71
N VAL A 60 -7.41 -0.77 7.49
CA VAL A 60 -6.08 -1.38 7.40
C VAL A 60 -6.17 -2.89 7.41
N ILE A 61 -5.32 -3.51 6.59
CA ILE A 61 -5.05 -4.94 6.60
C ILE A 61 -3.62 -5.08 7.10
N LEU A 62 -3.44 -5.71 8.27
CA LEU A 62 -2.09 -5.94 8.80
C LEU A 62 -1.35 -6.90 7.87
N LEU A 63 -0.10 -6.57 7.52
CA LEU A 63 0.73 -7.42 6.70
C LEU A 63 1.56 -8.34 7.61
N ASP A 64 0.92 -9.40 8.07
CA ASP A 64 1.58 -10.42 8.90
C ASP A 64 2.76 -11.04 8.14
N ASP A 65 3.86 -11.29 8.86
CA ASP A 65 5.11 -11.88 8.36
C ASP A 65 5.73 -11.19 7.12
N TYR A 66 5.30 -9.97 6.79
CA TYR A 66 5.79 -9.22 5.63
C TYR A 66 5.61 -9.99 4.31
N ASP A 67 4.42 -10.55 4.09
CA ASP A 67 4.06 -11.26 2.86
C ASP A 67 4.29 -10.38 1.60
N GLY A 68 5.41 -10.63 0.91
CA GLY A 68 5.83 -9.91 -0.29
C GLY A 68 4.85 -10.03 -1.46
N PRO A 69 4.33 -11.23 -1.79
CA PRO A 69 3.26 -11.39 -2.77
C PRO A 69 1.99 -10.58 -2.46
N LEU A 70 1.51 -10.61 -1.22
CA LEU A 70 0.32 -9.84 -0.81
C LEU A 70 0.57 -8.34 -0.92
N PHE A 71 1.74 -7.88 -0.43
CA PHE A 71 2.18 -6.50 -0.56
C PHE A 71 2.23 -6.05 -2.03
N SER A 72 2.91 -6.82 -2.88
CA SER A 72 3.07 -6.50 -4.31
C SER A 72 1.71 -6.43 -5.02
N THR A 73 0.82 -7.37 -4.70
CA THR A 73 -0.55 -7.39 -5.24
C THR A 73 -1.33 -6.16 -4.83
N PHE A 74 -1.25 -5.77 -3.56
CA PHE A 74 -1.91 -4.58 -3.03
C PHE A 74 -1.41 -3.29 -3.68
N VAL A 75 -0.09 -3.13 -3.78
CA VAL A 75 0.53 -1.95 -4.38
C VAL A 75 0.13 -1.82 -5.85
N GLN A 76 0.22 -2.92 -6.61
CA GLN A 76 -0.14 -2.92 -8.04
C GLN A 76 -1.63 -2.63 -8.26
N PHE A 77 -2.48 -3.26 -7.47
CA PHE A 77 -3.91 -3.03 -7.55
C PHE A 77 -4.28 -1.59 -7.11
N GLY A 78 -3.66 -1.11 -6.04
CA GLY A 78 -3.83 0.22 -5.48
C GLY A 78 -3.54 1.32 -6.49
N LYS A 79 -2.41 1.26 -7.19
CA LYS A 79 -2.06 2.21 -8.28
C LYS A 79 -3.13 2.30 -9.35
N GLN A 80 -3.64 1.16 -9.79
CA GLN A 80 -4.68 1.12 -10.81
C GLN A 80 -6.00 1.66 -10.28
N ALA A 81 -6.31 1.43 -9.00
CA ALA A 81 -7.54 1.88 -8.36
C ALA A 81 -7.58 3.39 -8.16
N VAL A 82 -6.50 4.01 -7.68
CA VAL A 82 -6.45 5.48 -7.46
C VAL A 82 -6.56 6.28 -8.76
N THR A 83 -6.21 5.69 -9.91
CA THR A 83 -6.44 6.29 -11.23
C THR A 83 -7.91 6.31 -11.63
N LYS A 84 -8.70 5.35 -11.13
CA LYS A 84 -10.12 5.17 -11.51
C LYS A 84 -11.06 5.92 -10.58
N ASP A 85 -10.67 6.15 -9.33
CA ASP A 85 -11.50 6.84 -8.35
C ASP A 85 -10.71 7.92 -7.59
N PRO A 86 -10.97 9.21 -7.86
CA PRO A 86 -10.26 10.31 -7.18
C PRO A 86 -10.65 10.46 -5.70
N ASN A 87 -11.73 9.80 -5.24
CA ASN A 87 -12.15 9.82 -3.84
C ASN A 87 -11.53 8.67 -3.04
N LEU A 88 -10.77 7.77 -3.68
CA LEU A 88 -10.07 6.68 -3.03
C LEU A 88 -8.64 7.11 -2.71
N HIS A 89 -8.18 6.80 -1.50
CA HIS A 89 -6.80 6.95 -1.10
C HIS A 89 -6.27 5.60 -0.65
N VAL A 90 -5.17 5.15 -1.25
CA VAL A 90 -4.49 3.90 -0.91
C VAL A 90 -3.10 4.25 -0.39
N PHE A 91 -2.67 3.63 0.70
CA PHE A 91 -1.43 3.97 1.39
C PHE A 91 -0.86 2.76 2.15
N LEU A 92 0.41 2.85 2.50
CA LEU A 92 1.02 1.97 3.51
C LEU A 92 1.03 2.70 4.85
N VAL A 93 0.73 1.98 5.92
CA VAL A 93 0.94 2.43 7.29
C VAL A 93 2.20 1.74 7.80
N ILE A 94 3.19 2.53 8.23
CA ILE A 94 4.43 2.02 8.81
C ILE A 94 4.51 2.52 10.24
N GLU A 95 4.57 1.60 11.19
CA GLU A 95 4.62 1.90 12.63
C GLU A 95 5.96 1.43 13.20
N ASP A 96 6.62 2.30 13.95
CA ASP A 96 7.83 1.94 14.70
C ASP A 96 7.45 1.05 15.89
N VAL A 97 8.01 -0.16 15.95
CA VAL A 97 7.70 -1.15 16.99
C VAL A 97 8.19 -0.69 18.37
N HIS A 98 9.21 0.17 18.41
CA HIS A 98 9.78 0.69 19.64
C HIS A 98 9.13 2.02 20.07
N ASP A 99 8.38 2.67 19.17
CA ASP A 99 7.69 3.93 19.43
C ASP A 99 6.37 3.99 18.62
N PRO A 100 5.28 3.37 19.10
CA PRO A 100 4.01 3.28 18.36
C PRO A 100 3.35 4.64 18.06
N GLU A 101 3.78 5.73 18.72
CA GLU A 101 3.33 7.09 18.38
C GLU A 101 3.93 7.56 17.04
N LYS A 102 5.04 6.95 16.59
CA LYS A 102 5.63 7.18 15.27
C LYS A 102 5.00 6.28 14.22
N GLN A 103 3.95 6.80 13.62
CA GLN A 103 3.31 6.21 12.46
C GLN A 103 3.52 7.06 11.22
N TYR A 104 3.99 6.43 10.14
CA TYR A 104 4.16 7.04 8.82
C TYR A 104 3.08 6.54 7.87
N ARG A 105 2.60 7.41 6.98
CA ARG A 105 1.64 7.04 5.92
C ARG A 105 2.23 7.35 4.55
N LEU A 106 2.51 6.29 3.79
CA LEU A 106 3.04 6.39 2.44
C LEU A 106 1.90 6.25 1.44
N PHE A 107 1.39 7.36 0.91
CA PHE A 107 0.27 7.34 -0.03
C PHE A 107 0.73 6.92 -1.42
N LEU A 108 0.04 5.93 -2.01
CA LEU A 108 0.23 5.54 -3.40
C LEU A 108 -0.31 6.65 -4.31
N LYS A 109 0.42 6.91 -5.40
CA LYS A 109 -0.01 7.83 -6.46
C LYS A 109 -0.26 7.05 -7.74
N ALA A 110 -1.10 7.62 -8.60
CA ALA A 110 -1.28 7.13 -9.95
C ALA A 110 0.04 7.28 -10.74
N ASP A 111 0.33 6.30 -11.58
CA ASP A 111 1.46 6.38 -12.50
C ASP A 111 1.22 7.49 -13.55
N PRO A 112 2.26 8.21 -14.00
CA PRO A 112 2.13 9.20 -15.05
C PRO A 112 1.68 8.53 -16.36
N PRO A 113 0.74 9.11 -17.11
CA PRO A 113 0.25 8.51 -18.36
C PRO A 113 1.33 8.40 -19.45
N GLU A 114 2.42 9.14 -19.32
CA GLU A 114 3.52 9.19 -20.31
C GLU A 114 4.70 8.29 -19.94
N GLU A 115 4.68 7.63 -18.78
CA GLU A 115 5.79 6.81 -18.28
C GLU A 115 5.42 5.33 -18.19
N LEU A 116 6.32 4.47 -18.67
CA LEU A 116 6.26 3.03 -18.42
C LEU A 116 6.99 2.74 -17.11
N ILE A 117 6.22 2.69 -16.02
CA ILE A 117 6.71 2.34 -14.68
C ILE A 117 6.66 0.82 -14.52
N ALA A 118 7.74 0.21 -14.03
CA ALA A 118 7.80 -1.23 -13.84
C ALA A 118 6.95 -1.70 -12.64
N ASP A 119 6.60 -2.98 -12.61
CA ASP A 119 5.71 -3.52 -11.55
C ASP A 119 6.30 -3.43 -10.13
N TYR A 120 7.63 -3.34 -9.99
CA TYR A 120 8.30 -3.17 -8.69
C TYR A 120 8.52 -1.69 -8.32
N GLU A 121 8.20 -0.75 -9.20
CA GLU A 121 8.44 0.69 -9.04
C GLU A 121 7.16 1.39 -8.63
N VAL A 122 7.15 2.12 -7.52
CA VAL A 122 5.94 2.65 -6.88
C VAL A 122 6.01 4.16 -6.72
N MET A 123 5.11 4.88 -7.38
CA MET A 123 4.94 6.32 -7.17
C MET A 123 4.24 6.58 -5.86
N VAL A 124 4.83 7.42 -5.02
CA VAL A 124 4.36 7.64 -3.65
C VAL A 124 4.52 9.07 -3.16
N ASP A 125 3.72 9.44 -2.16
CA ASP A 125 3.94 10.61 -1.33
C ASP A 125 4.82 10.27 -0.12
N VAL A 126 6.10 10.65 -0.17
CA VAL A 126 7.07 10.39 0.91
C VAL A 126 7.18 11.53 1.92
N GLN A 127 6.32 12.56 1.84
CA GLN A 127 6.46 13.72 2.71
C GLN A 127 6.39 13.31 4.19
N GLY A 128 7.45 13.67 4.94
CA GLY A 128 7.53 13.38 6.39
C GLY A 128 7.95 11.94 6.73
N ILE A 129 8.37 11.15 5.75
CA ILE A 129 8.85 9.78 5.97
C ILE A 129 10.38 9.76 5.99
N PRO A 130 11.01 9.27 7.08
CA PRO A 130 12.46 9.16 7.15
C PRO A 130 13.01 8.23 6.07
N HIS A 131 14.23 8.52 5.65
CA HIS A 131 14.88 7.83 4.55
C HIS A 131 15.15 6.36 4.85
N GLU A 132 15.56 6.07 6.08
CA GLU A 132 15.81 4.75 6.61
C GLU A 132 14.57 3.85 6.59
N VAL A 133 13.38 4.42 6.77
CA VAL A 133 12.10 3.69 6.67
C VAL A 133 11.86 3.25 5.23
N LEU A 134 12.12 4.15 4.27
CA LEU A 134 11.99 3.85 2.84
C LEU A 134 12.99 2.78 2.41
N LEU A 135 14.26 2.88 2.80
CA LEU A 135 15.29 1.88 2.52
C LEU A 135 14.88 0.50 3.05
N TRP A 136 14.46 0.43 4.31
CA TRP A 136 14.02 -0.83 4.91
C TRP A 136 12.83 -1.44 4.17
N LEU A 137 11.83 -0.64 3.76
CA LEU A 137 10.70 -1.14 2.97
C LEU A 137 11.15 -1.72 1.61
N GLN A 138 12.09 -1.05 0.93
CA GLN A 138 12.59 -1.52 -0.36
C GLN A 138 13.36 -2.84 -0.22
N GLU A 139 14.20 -2.96 0.81
CA GLU A 139 14.91 -4.20 1.12
C GLU A 139 13.94 -5.32 1.49
N ARG A 140 12.92 -5.00 2.30
CA ARG A 140 11.98 -6.00 2.81
C ARG A 140 11.04 -6.55 1.73
N PHE A 141 10.56 -5.70 0.84
CA PHE A 141 9.53 -6.05 -0.15
C PHE A 141 10.03 -6.11 -1.60
N GLY A 142 11.30 -5.76 -1.86
CA GLY A 142 11.85 -5.78 -3.21
C GLY A 142 11.23 -4.74 -4.15
N VAL A 143 10.78 -3.60 -3.61
CA VAL A 143 10.17 -2.50 -4.37
C VAL A 143 11.09 -1.29 -4.44
N ARG A 144 10.78 -0.33 -5.31
CA ARG A 144 11.45 0.97 -5.44
C ARG A 144 10.45 2.10 -5.33
N PHE A 145 10.70 3.10 -4.48
CA PHE A 145 9.81 4.23 -4.31
C PHE A 145 10.29 5.46 -5.08
N PHE A 146 9.36 6.17 -5.74
CA PHE A 146 9.65 7.37 -6.53
C PHE A 146 8.84 8.58 -6.05
N ARG A 147 9.50 9.74 -5.97
CA ARG A 147 8.90 11.03 -5.59
C ARG A 147 8.70 11.91 -6.84
N ARG A 148 7.58 12.63 -6.91
CA ARG A 148 7.24 13.51 -8.04
C ARG A 148 7.70 14.96 -7.87
N ASP A 149 7.80 15.47 -6.65
CA ASP A 149 7.91 16.92 -6.42
C ASP A 149 9.32 17.50 -6.51
N ASP A 150 10.34 16.65 -6.61
CA ASP A 150 11.70 17.03 -6.98
C ASP A 150 12.19 15.91 -7.89
N GLU A 151 12.89 16.21 -8.99
CA GLU A 151 13.45 15.26 -9.97
C GLU A 151 14.47 14.24 -9.40
N TYR A 152 14.39 13.90 -8.11
CA TYR A 152 15.08 12.77 -7.52
C TYR A 152 14.29 11.50 -7.84
N LYS A 153 14.63 10.90 -8.98
CA LYS A 153 14.63 9.44 -9.08
C LYS A 153 15.57 8.93 -8.00
N MET A 154 15.06 8.62 -6.81
CA MET A 154 15.81 7.83 -5.84
C MET A 154 15.82 6.37 -6.33
N ALA A 155 16.51 6.14 -7.45
CA ALA A 155 17.09 4.84 -7.69
C ALA A 155 18.24 4.73 -6.69
N PHE A 156 17.95 4.15 -5.53
CA PHE A 156 19.01 3.79 -4.60
C PHE A 156 20.00 2.88 -5.33
N PRO A 157 21.30 3.25 -5.38
CA PRO A 157 22.28 2.52 -6.17
C PRO A 157 22.30 1.06 -5.73
N LEU A 158 22.20 0.17 -6.73
CA LEU A 158 22.28 -1.30 -6.57
C LEU A 158 23.57 -1.77 -5.89
N ASP A 159 24.58 -0.91 -5.80
CA ASP A 159 25.91 -1.24 -5.31
C ASP A 159 26.01 -1.35 -3.78
N GLU A 160 24.92 -1.09 -3.04
CA GLU A 160 24.88 -1.20 -1.56
C GLU A 160 23.86 -2.21 -1.01
N LEU A 161 23.19 -3.01 -1.86
CA LEU A 161 22.43 -4.15 -1.34
C LEU A 161 23.41 -5.24 -0.92
N PRO A 162 23.35 -5.77 0.32
CA PRO A 162 24.17 -6.91 0.70
C PRO A 162 23.86 -8.06 -0.26
N VAL A 163 24.83 -8.37 -1.12
CA VAL A 163 24.83 -9.63 -1.87
C VAL A 163 24.73 -10.72 -0.80
N LEU A 164 23.63 -11.48 -0.83
CA LEU A 164 23.40 -12.63 0.04
C LEU A 164 24.71 -13.43 0.18
N GLY A 165 25.31 -13.35 1.36
CA GLY A 165 26.41 -14.20 1.81
C GLY A 165 25.89 -15.25 2.78
#